data_AF-A0A151UDD1-F1
#
_entry.id   AF-A0A151UDD1-F1
#
_cell.length_a   1.000
_cell.length_b   1.000
_cell.length_c   1.000
_cell.angle_alpha   90.00
_cell.angle_beta   90.00
_cell.angle_gamma   90.00
#
_symmetry.space_group_name_H-M   'P 1'
#
loop_
_entity.id
_entity.type
_entity.pdbx_description
1 polymer ?
#
loop_
_entity_poly.entity_id
_entity_poly.type
_entity_poly.pdbx_seq_one_letter_code
_entity_poly.pdbx_strand_id
1 'polypeptide(L)'
;MAINEDAPSWITPIRKYIVNGELPADHMEAKKLRTQEARYSVVANELYRRGFSTPLLKCIDNHQADYVLQEIHEGICGSHSVGRTMAAKVLRAGYYWPTLKGDCAEFVKKCFTNKKFNSFLENLGIRHRFTLVEHPQSNGQAEAANKVILTELKKRLGSAKGAWAEELPEVLWAYQCTPQSTTKETPFLLTYGDDAMIPVEVGEPSFR
;
A
#
# COMPACT_ATOMS: atom_id res chain seq x y z
N MET A 1 10.55 39.48 -20.19
CA MET A 1 9.79 39.93 -19.01
C MET A 1 8.41 39.30 -19.05
N ALA A 2 8.20 38.28 -18.21
CA ALA A 2 6.92 37.89 -17.66
C ALA A 2 7.28 37.03 -16.45
N ILE A 3 7.21 37.63 -15.27
CA ILE A 3 7.36 36.93 -14.00
C ILE A 3 6.08 36.12 -13.91
N ASN A 4 6.14 34.80 -14.10
CA ASN A 4 4.99 33.94 -13.91
C ASN A 4 4.43 34.23 -12.52
N GLU A 5 3.18 34.67 -12.45
CA GLU A 5 2.43 34.70 -11.20
C GLU A 5 2.33 33.25 -10.71
N ASP A 6 3.20 32.89 -9.76
CA ASP A 6 3.18 31.62 -9.05
C ASP A 6 1.73 31.37 -8.57
N ALA A 7 1.09 30.31 -9.07
CA ALA A 7 -0.15 29.81 -8.50
C ALA A 7 -0.02 29.74 -6.97
N PRO A 8 -1.07 30.06 -6.19
CA PRO A 8 -0.97 30.13 -4.73
C PRO A 8 -0.57 28.77 -4.16
N SER A 9 0.73 28.63 -3.87
CA SER A 9 1.33 27.46 -3.24
C SER A 9 1.52 27.75 -1.75
N TRP A 10 1.43 26.70 -0.93
CA TRP A 10 1.73 26.75 0.51
C TRP A 10 3.17 27.25 0.80
N ILE A 11 4.06 27.17 -0.19
CA ILE A 11 5.44 27.67 -0.14
C ILE A 11 5.49 29.20 -0.10
N THR A 12 4.65 29.86 -0.89
CA THR A 12 4.68 31.31 -1.12
C THR A 12 4.59 32.14 0.17
N PRO A 13 3.62 31.92 1.09
CA PRO A 13 3.54 32.70 2.32
C PRO A 13 4.75 32.47 3.24
N ILE A 14 5.32 31.26 3.26
CA ILE A 14 6.50 30.94 4.07
C ILE A 14 7.74 31.65 3.52
N ARG A 15 7.92 31.60 2.19
CA ARG A 15 9.04 32.27 1.51
C ARG A 15 8.96 33.78 1.71
N LYS A 16 7.79 34.40 1.52
CA LYS A 16 7.57 35.83 1.75
C LYS A 16 7.90 36.26 3.17
N TYR A 17 7.53 35.47 4.17
CA TYR A 17 7.87 35.77 5.56
C TYR A 17 9.37 35.70 5.83
N ILE A 18 10.06 34.66 5.34
CA ILE A 18 11.50 34.49 5.57
C ILE A 18 12.34 35.56 4.86
N VAL A 19 11.95 35.96 3.65
CA VAL A 19 12.71 36.91 2.83
C VAL A 19 12.33 38.37 3.16
N ASN A 20 11.04 38.67 3.32
CA ASN A 20 10.53 40.04 3.42
C ASN A 20 9.94 40.37 4.81
N GLY A 21 9.77 39.40 5.71
CA GLY A 21 9.08 39.59 6.99
C GLY A 21 7.55 39.73 6.88
N GLU A 22 6.97 39.48 5.70
CA GLU A 22 5.53 39.61 5.45
C GLU A 22 4.72 38.50 6.15
N LEU A 23 3.69 38.89 6.91
CA LEU A 23 2.80 37.95 7.60
C LEU A 23 1.43 37.87 6.91
N PRO A 24 0.76 36.70 6.93
CA PRO A 24 -0.63 36.58 6.54
C PRO A 24 -1.55 37.51 7.34
N ALA A 25 -2.65 37.95 6.70
CA ALA A 25 -3.66 38.78 7.36
C ALA A 25 -4.40 38.01 8.48
N ASP A 26 -4.56 36.70 8.32
CA ASP A 26 -5.12 35.85 9.37
C ASP A 26 -4.11 35.68 10.52
N HIS A 27 -4.53 36.12 11.70
CA HIS A 27 -3.75 36.02 12.93
C HIS A 27 -3.41 34.56 13.31
N MET A 28 -4.27 33.59 12.99
CA MET A 28 -3.99 32.17 13.26
C MET A 28 -2.88 31.64 12.35
N GLU A 29 -2.95 31.93 11.04
CA GLU A 29 -1.90 31.58 10.09
C GLU A 29 -0.58 32.28 10.40
N ALA A 30 -0.60 33.57 10.76
CA ALA A 30 0.58 34.32 11.17
C ALA A 30 1.25 33.69 12.41
N LYS A 31 0.46 33.32 13.42
CA LYS A 31 0.97 32.63 14.62
C LYS A 31 1.58 31.26 14.28
N LYS A 32 0.92 30.49 13.41
CA LYS A 32 1.43 29.19 12.95
C LYS A 32 2.77 29.37 12.21
N LEU A 33 2.86 30.36 11.33
CA LEU A 33 4.05 30.65 10.57
C LEU A 33 5.24 31.01 11.46
N ARG A 34 5.04 31.93 12.41
CA ARG A 34 6.05 32.30 13.42
C ARG A 34 6.55 31.10 14.23
N THR A 35 5.66 30.18 14.57
CA THR A 35 6.01 28.97 15.34
C THR A 35 6.81 27.97 14.52
N GLN A 36 6.65 27.97 13.20
CA GLN A 36 7.18 26.94 12.31
C GLN A 36 8.38 27.42 11.47
N GLU A 37 8.64 28.72 11.39
CA GLU A 37 9.67 29.35 10.56
C GLU A 37 11.06 28.75 10.76
N ALA A 38 11.49 28.52 12.01
CA ALA A 38 12.79 27.91 12.31
C ALA A 38 13.03 26.54 11.64
N ARG A 39 11.97 25.88 11.16
CA ARG A 39 12.02 24.61 10.40
C ARG A 39 12.35 24.81 8.93
N TYR A 40 12.44 26.04 8.43
CA TYR A 40 12.61 26.34 7.02
C TYR A 40 13.82 27.24 6.76
N SER A 41 14.29 27.25 5.52
CA SER A 41 15.36 28.13 5.03
C SER A 41 15.17 28.38 3.55
N VAL A 42 15.60 29.55 3.09
CA VAL A 42 15.64 29.84 1.65
C VAL A 42 17.08 29.73 1.16
N VAL A 43 17.30 28.94 0.12
CA VAL A 43 18.61 28.77 -0.54
C VAL A 43 18.38 28.92 -2.04
N ALA A 44 19.11 29.83 -2.70
CA ALA A 44 18.95 30.14 -4.12
C ALA A 44 17.49 30.38 -4.54
N ASN A 45 16.75 31.16 -3.72
CA ASN A 45 15.32 31.47 -3.90
C ASN A 45 14.34 30.29 -3.81
N GLU A 46 14.82 29.11 -3.41
CA GLU A 46 14.00 27.93 -3.16
C GLU A 46 13.84 27.67 -1.65
N LEU A 47 12.66 27.20 -1.25
CA LEU A 47 12.37 26.89 0.15
C LEU A 47 12.83 25.47 0.47
N TYR A 48 13.55 25.32 1.58
CA TYR A 48 13.99 24.04 2.12
C TYR A 48 13.47 23.86 3.54
N ARG A 49 13.13 22.62 3.90
CA ARG A 49 12.82 22.21 5.26
C ARG A 49 14.05 21.60 5.93
N ARG A 50 14.36 22.11 7.12
CA ARG A 50 15.36 21.56 8.03
C ARG A 50 14.80 20.33 8.75
N GLY A 51 15.58 19.26 8.78
CA GLY A 51 15.33 18.14 9.69
C GLY A 51 16.42 18.02 10.74
N PHE A 52 16.16 17.22 11.78
CA PHE A 52 17.09 17.06 12.91
C PHE A 52 18.41 16.35 12.53
N SER A 53 18.34 15.43 11.55
CA SER A 53 19.49 14.62 11.08
C SER A 53 19.44 14.34 9.57
N THR A 54 18.61 15.10 8.82
CA THR A 54 18.41 14.89 7.37
C THR A 54 18.99 16.05 6.58
N PRO A 55 19.50 15.80 5.36
CA PRO A 55 19.85 16.86 4.43
C PRO A 55 18.64 17.77 4.19
N LEU A 56 18.91 19.03 3.85
CA LEU A 56 17.86 20.02 3.55
C LEU A 56 16.89 19.44 2.50
N LEU A 57 15.61 19.39 2.86
CA LEU A 57 14.58 18.83 1.97
C LEU A 57 13.97 19.97 1.16
N LYS A 58 14.07 19.90 -0.16
CA LYS A 58 13.44 20.86 -1.07
C LYS A 58 11.92 20.80 -0.90
N CYS A 59 11.32 21.94 -0.54
CA CYS A 59 9.88 22.08 -0.50
C CYS A 59 9.36 22.18 -1.94
N ILE A 60 8.39 21.35 -2.28
CA ILE A 60 7.78 21.31 -3.61
C ILE A 60 6.28 21.60 -3.56
N ASP A 61 5.75 22.14 -4.64
CA ASP A 61 4.32 22.40 -4.79
C ASP A 61 3.54 21.12 -5.15
N ASN A 62 2.22 21.23 -5.28
CA ASN A 62 1.36 20.09 -5.56
C ASN A 62 1.62 19.47 -6.94
N HIS A 63 1.92 20.29 -7.96
CA HIS A 63 2.17 19.80 -9.30
C HIS A 63 3.49 19.01 -9.37
N GLN A 64 4.52 19.52 -8.70
CA GLN A 64 5.79 18.82 -8.53
C GLN A 64 5.63 17.55 -7.68
N ALA A 65 4.79 17.58 -6.63
CA ALA A 65 4.51 16.42 -5.80
C ALA A 65 3.86 15.29 -6.61
N ASP A 66 2.89 15.60 -7.48
CA ASP A 66 2.25 14.62 -8.37
C ASP A 66 3.28 13.93 -9.26
N TYR A 67 4.17 14.70 -9.89
CA TYR A 67 5.26 14.15 -10.71
C TYR A 67 6.18 13.23 -9.89
N VAL A 68 6.63 13.67 -8.70
CA VAL A 68 7.52 12.89 -7.84
C VAL A 68 6.86 11.59 -7.37
N LEU A 69 5.56 11.62 -7.04
CA LEU A 69 4.79 10.44 -6.66
C LEU A 69 4.71 9.45 -7.82
N GLN A 70 4.41 9.92 -9.02
CA GLN A 70 4.33 9.09 -10.22
C GLN A 70 5.69 8.45 -10.55
N GLU A 71 6.77 9.23 -10.60
CA GLU A 71 8.10 8.74 -10.97
C GLU A 71 8.63 7.71 -9.94
N ILE A 72 8.40 7.92 -8.65
CA ILE A 72 8.84 6.97 -7.61
C ILE A 72 8.02 5.68 -7.63
N HIS A 73 6.76 5.74 -8.04
CA HIS A 73 5.87 4.58 -8.08
C HIS A 73 5.99 3.77 -9.38
N GLU A 74 6.01 4.47 -10.53
CA GLU A 74 5.89 3.89 -11.88
C GLU A 74 7.12 4.08 -12.75
N GLY A 75 8.10 4.90 -12.34
CA GLY A 75 9.32 5.15 -13.11
C GLY A 75 10.24 3.93 -13.19
N ILE A 76 11.41 4.12 -13.79
CA ILE A 76 12.38 3.02 -14.07
C ILE A 76 12.81 2.28 -12.79
N CYS A 77 12.83 2.98 -11.65
CA CYS A 77 13.13 2.44 -10.33
C CYS A 77 11.87 2.22 -9.46
N GLY A 78 10.70 2.21 -10.08
CA GLY A 78 9.41 1.96 -9.48
C GLY A 78 9.34 0.57 -8.86
N SER A 79 8.94 0.49 -7.60
CA SER A 79 8.85 -0.80 -6.89
C SER A 79 7.46 -1.03 -6.30
N HIS A 80 6.42 -0.44 -6.93
CA HIS A 80 5.00 -0.55 -6.52
C HIS A 80 4.82 -0.54 -5.00
N SER A 81 5.49 0.42 -4.36
CA SER A 81 5.74 0.37 -2.92
C SER A 81 4.61 1.00 -2.13
N VAL A 82 4.41 0.48 -0.92
CA VAL A 82 3.46 1.01 0.09
C VAL A 82 3.68 2.50 0.34
N GLY A 83 2.60 3.23 0.68
CA GLY A 83 2.64 4.66 0.98
C GLY A 83 3.73 5.09 1.98
N ARG A 84 4.01 4.32 3.04
CA ARG A 84 5.10 4.64 3.99
C ARG A 84 6.49 4.45 3.39
N THR A 85 6.70 3.40 2.62
CA THR A 85 7.95 3.15 1.88
C THR A 85 8.17 4.24 0.84
N MET A 86 7.09 4.67 0.17
CA MET A 86 7.12 5.75 -0.80
C MET A 86 7.47 7.08 -0.14
N ALA A 87 6.83 7.44 0.98
CA ALA A 87 7.18 8.64 1.74
C ALA A 87 8.65 8.64 2.19
N ALA A 88 9.19 7.48 2.62
CA ALA A 88 10.60 7.36 2.96
C ALA A 88 11.52 7.53 1.73
N LYS A 89 11.12 7.04 0.54
CA LYS A 89 11.86 7.27 -0.71
C LYS A 89 11.86 8.75 -1.10
N VAL A 90 10.71 9.42 -1.03
CA VAL A 90 10.60 10.86 -1.30
C VAL A 90 11.53 11.67 -0.40
N LEU A 91 11.52 11.37 0.91
CA LEU A 91 12.40 12.05 1.87
C LEU A 91 13.88 11.76 1.60
N ARG A 92 14.24 10.52 1.23
CA ARG A 92 15.62 10.17 0.85
C ARG A 92 16.06 10.84 -0.45
N ALA A 93 15.13 11.05 -1.38
CA ALA A 93 15.38 11.81 -2.61
C ALA A 93 15.48 13.33 -2.36
N GLY A 94 15.17 13.78 -1.14
CA GLY A 94 15.37 15.17 -0.74
C GLY A 94 14.16 16.07 -0.93
N TYR A 95 12.94 15.53 -1.06
CA TYR A 95 11.73 16.34 -1.28
C TYR A 95 10.79 16.35 -0.07
N TYR A 96 10.01 17.43 0.06
CA TYR A 96 9.02 17.56 1.12
C TYR A 96 7.81 18.43 0.72
N TRP A 97 6.64 18.05 1.23
CA TRP A 97 5.45 18.89 1.32
C TRP A 97 4.60 18.49 2.55
N PRO A 98 3.68 19.33 3.05
CA PRO A 98 3.00 19.12 4.33
C PRO A 98 2.18 17.84 4.41
N THR A 99 1.54 17.45 3.31
CA THR A 99 0.62 16.30 3.22
C THR A 99 1.29 15.02 2.73
N LEU A 100 2.62 15.02 2.53
CA LEU A 100 3.42 13.92 1.97
C LEU A 100 2.96 12.51 2.36
N LYS A 101 2.80 12.25 3.66
CA LYS A 101 2.43 10.91 4.13
C LYS A 101 1.01 10.52 3.69
N GLY A 102 0.07 11.46 3.74
CA GLY A 102 -1.32 11.25 3.33
C GLY A 102 -1.40 11.03 1.82
N ASP A 103 -0.75 11.89 1.05
CA ASP A 103 -0.77 11.83 -0.41
C ASP A 103 -0.11 10.54 -0.91
N CYS A 104 1.00 10.11 -0.29
CA CYS A 104 1.59 8.81 -0.60
C CYS A 104 0.65 7.62 -0.34
N ALA A 105 -0.11 7.65 0.76
CA ALA A 105 -1.05 6.58 1.08
C ALA A 105 -2.25 6.57 0.11
N GLU A 106 -2.77 7.75 -0.24
CA GLU A 106 -3.87 7.90 -1.18
C GLU A 106 -3.47 7.50 -2.60
N PHE A 107 -2.29 7.92 -3.06
CA PHE A 107 -1.76 7.59 -4.37
C PHE A 107 -1.64 6.07 -4.56
N VAL A 108 -1.02 5.37 -3.60
CA VAL A 108 -0.90 3.90 -3.63
C VAL A 108 -2.26 3.22 -3.64
N LYS A 109 -3.22 3.70 -2.85
CA LYS A 109 -4.59 3.17 -2.84
C LYS A 109 -5.24 3.30 -4.23
N LYS A 110 -5.06 4.44 -4.91
CA LYS A 110 -5.54 4.64 -6.28
C LYS A 110 -4.87 3.69 -7.28
N CYS A 111 -3.57 3.44 -7.16
CA CYS A 111 -2.85 2.53 -8.06
C CYS A 111 -3.30 1.06 -7.95
N PHE A 112 -3.64 0.58 -6.75
CA PHE A 112 -4.12 -0.80 -6.55
C PHE A 112 -5.60 -1.00 -6.91
N THR A 113 -6.34 0.08 -7.17
CA THR A 113 -7.77 0.00 -7.52
C THR A 113 -8.00 0.35 -8.97
N ASN A 114 -8.08 -0.68 -9.83
CA ASN A 114 -8.56 -0.49 -11.19
C ASN A 114 -10.05 -0.11 -11.15
N LYS A 115 -10.45 0.97 -11.84
CA LYS A 115 -11.86 1.39 -11.95
C LYS A 115 -12.78 0.23 -12.38
N LYS A 116 -12.34 -0.59 -13.34
CA LYS A 116 -13.09 -1.78 -13.78
C LYS A 116 -13.28 -2.81 -12.67
N PHE A 117 -12.26 -3.00 -11.82
CA PHE A 117 -12.33 -3.93 -10.71
C PHE A 117 -13.24 -3.41 -9.60
N ASN A 118 -13.19 -2.11 -9.29
CA ASN A 118 -14.12 -1.52 -8.33
C ASN A 118 -15.57 -1.65 -8.79
N SER A 119 -15.86 -1.35 -10.07
CA SER A 119 -17.21 -1.55 -10.62
C SER A 119 -17.64 -3.02 -10.56
N PHE A 120 -16.73 -3.96 -10.81
CA PHE A 120 -17.00 -5.39 -10.65
C PHE A 120 -17.40 -5.75 -9.22
N LEU A 121 -16.66 -5.25 -8.21
CA LEU A 121 -16.97 -5.50 -6.80
C LEU A 121 -18.30 -4.85 -6.37
N GLU A 122 -18.55 -3.62 -6.81
CA GLU A 122 -19.81 -2.91 -6.55
C GLU A 122 -21.01 -3.62 -7.14
N ASN A 123 -20.91 -4.10 -8.39
CA ASN A 123 -21.96 -4.87 -9.06
C ASN A 123 -22.31 -6.17 -8.31
N LEU A 124 -21.34 -6.76 -7.60
CA LEU A 124 -21.54 -7.96 -6.79
C LEU A 124 -21.91 -7.64 -5.32
N GLY A 125 -22.02 -6.37 -4.94
CA GLY A 125 -22.26 -5.95 -3.55
C GLY A 125 -21.09 -6.26 -2.60
N ILE A 126 -19.89 -6.49 -3.13
CA ILE A 126 -18.70 -6.87 -2.37
C ILE A 126 -18.02 -5.63 -1.82
N ARG A 127 -17.86 -5.56 -0.49
CA ARG A 127 -17.08 -4.52 0.17
C ARG A 127 -15.60 -4.90 0.19
N HIS A 128 -14.79 -4.25 -0.64
CA HIS A 128 -13.34 -4.45 -0.61
C HIS A 128 -12.72 -3.82 0.64
N ARG A 129 -12.11 -4.63 1.50
CA ARG A 129 -11.32 -4.16 2.64
C ARG A 129 -9.85 -4.38 2.36
N PHE A 130 -9.10 -3.29 2.21
CA PHE A 130 -7.65 -3.36 2.10
C PHE A 130 -7.05 -3.57 3.48
N THR A 131 -6.19 -4.57 3.60
CA THR A 131 -5.23 -4.63 4.70
C THR A 131 -4.13 -3.60 4.41
N LEU A 132 -3.84 -2.74 5.38
CA LEU A 132 -2.67 -1.87 5.28
C LEU A 132 -1.44 -2.77 5.19
N VAL A 133 -0.50 -2.46 4.30
CA VAL A 133 0.69 -3.30 4.12
C VAL A 133 1.59 -3.34 5.37
N GLU A 134 1.37 -2.44 6.33
CA GLU A 134 2.03 -2.45 7.65
C GLU A 134 1.46 -3.49 8.63
N HIS A 135 0.38 -4.17 8.27
CA HIS A 135 -0.26 -5.22 9.07
C HIS A 135 -0.46 -6.51 8.26
N PRO A 136 0.61 -7.18 7.78
CA PRO A 136 0.49 -8.46 7.06
C PRO A 136 -0.26 -9.52 7.89
N GLN A 137 -0.15 -9.46 9.22
CA GLN A 137 -0.87 -10.33 10.16
C GLN A 137 -2.40 -10.29 9.99
N SER A 138 -2.97 -9.20 9.48
CA SER A 138 -4.42 -9.09 9.24
C SER A 138 -4.92 -10.01 8.12
N ASN A 139 -4.02 -10.54 7.28
CA ASN A 139 -4.30 -11.59 6.30
C ASN A 139 -3.68 -12.96 6.70
N GLY A 140 -3.32 -13.13 7.98
CA GLY A 140 -2.55 -14.28 8.46
C GLY A 140 -3.25 -15.62 8.25
N GLN A 141 -4.58 -15.66 8.21
CA GLN A 141 -5.34 -16.89 7.89
C GLN A 141 -5.08 -17.36 6.46
N ALA A 142 -5.12 -16.45 5.47
CA ALA A 142 -4.82 -16.78 4.09
C ALA A 142 -3.35 -17.18 3.92
N GLU A 143 -2.43 -16.48 4.59
CA GLU A 143 -1.00 -16.83 4.59
C GLU A 143 -0.74 -18.24 5.16
N ALA A 144 -1.41 -18.60 6.26
CA ALA A 144 -1.30 -19.91 6.87
C ALA A 144 -1.83 -21.01 5.93
N ALA A 145 -3.01 -20.80 5.31
CA ALA A 145 -3.57 -21.74 4.33
C ALA A 145 -2.65 -21.89 3.11
N ASN A 146 -2.16 -20.78 2.55
CA ASN A 146 -1.23 -20.79 1.42
C ASN A 146 0.06 -21.54 1.76
N LYS A 147 0.58 -21.40 2.97
CA LYS A 147 1.77 -22.13 3.41
C LYS A 147 1.56 -23.65 3.38
N VAL A 148 0.39 -24.13 3.80
CA VAL A 148 0.05 -25.56 3.76
C VAL A 148 -0.08 -26.04 2.31
N ILE A 149 -0.87 -25.34 1.49
CA ILE A 149 -1.09 -25.67 0.08
C ILE A 149 0.24 -25.73 -0.68
N LEU A 150 1.09 -24.69 -0.54
CA LEU A 150 2.40 -24.65 -1.20
C LEU A 150 3.34 -25.75 -0.73
N THR A 151 3.27 -26.13 0.54
CA THR A 151 4.10 -27.22 1.08
C THR A 151 3.71 -28.55 0.46
N GLU A 152 2.40 -28.82 0.34
CA GLU A 152 1.90 -30.05 -0.24
C GLU A 152 2.14 -30.12 -1.75
N LEU A 153 1.89 -29.01 -2.45
CA LEU A 153 2.17 -28.88 -3.88
C LEU A 153 3.66 -29.14 -4.19
N LYS A 154 4.58 -28.64 -3.35
CA LYS A 154 6.02 -28.91 -3.48
C LYS A 154 6.38 -30.39 -3.33
N LYS A 155 5.68 -31.13 -2.47
CA LYS A 155 5.91 -32.58 -2.31
C LYS A 155 5.48 -33.36 -3.54
N ARG A 156 4.34 -32.99 -4.12
CA ARG A 156 3.76 -33.67 -5.29
C ARG A 156 4.54 -33.40 -6.59
N LEU A 157 5.01 -32.16 -6.77
CA LEU A 157 5.64 -31.76 -8.03
C LEU A 157 7.00 -32.42 -8.31
N GLY A 158 7.71 -32.95 -7.31
CA GLY A 158 8.99 -33.64 -7.53
C GLY A 158 9.93 -32.91 -8.49
N SER A 159 10.30 -33.56 -9.61
CA SER A 159 11.09 -32.98 -10.70
C SER A 159 10.27 -32.24 -11.77
N ALA A 160 8.94 -32.43 -11.81
CA ALA A 160 8.01 -31.86 -12.79
C ALA A 160 7.48 -30.47 -12.36
N LYS A 161 8.40 -29.52 -12.13
CA LYS A 161 8.09 -28.16 -11.59
C LYS A 161 7.12 -27.31 -12.43
N GLY A 162 6.81 -27.71 -13.67
CA GLY A 162 5.92 -26.96 -14.57
C GLY A 162 4.43 -27.30 -14.44
N ALA A 163 4.07 -28.46 -13.91
CA ALA A 163 2.69 -29.00 -13.92
C ALA A 163 1.88 -28.66 -12.65
N TRP A 164 2.17 -27.53 -12.02
CA TRP A 164 1.57 -27.17 -10.73
C TRP A 164 0.08 -26.88 -10.83
N ALA A 165 -0.40 -26.41 -11.99
CA ALA A 165 -1.80 -26.07 -12.20
C ALA A 165 -2.67 -27.34 -12.26
N GLU A 166 -2.12 -28.41 -12.82
CA GLU A 166 -2.74 -29.72 -12.97
C GLU A 166 -2.82 -30.46 -11.63
N GLU A 167 -1.81 -30.29 -10.76
CA GLU A 167 -1.77 -30.89 -9.42
C GLU A 167 -2.60 -30.12 -8.38
N LEU A 168 -2.91 -28.84 -8.65
CA LEU A 168 -3.57 -27.96 -7.68
C LEU A 168 -4.95 -28.48 -7.21
N PRO A 169 -5.86 -28.97 -8.08
CA PRO A 169 -7.15 -29.49 -7.64
C PRO A 169 -7.03 -30.62 -6.61
N GLU A 170 -6.08 -31.55 -6.81
CA GLU A 170 -5.89 -32.66 -5.87
C GLU A 170 -5.33 -32.19 -4.53
N VAL A 171 -4.40 -31.22 -4.54
CA VAL A 171 -3.87 -30.61 -3.32
C VAL A 171 -4.97 -29.88 -2.54
N LEU A 172 -5.81 -29.13 -3.25
CA LEU A 172 -6.93 -28.40 -2.63
C LEU A 172 -7.96 -29.37 -2.04
N TRP A 173 -8.27 -30.45 -2.74
CA TRP A 173 -9.18 -31.48 -2.26
C TRP A 173 -8.66 -32.15 -0.98
N ALA A 174 -7.38 -32.54 -0.97
CA ALA A 174 -6.73 -33.09 0.21
C ALA A 174 -6.75 -32.11 1.38
N TYR A 175 -6.47 -30.82 1.15
CA TYR A 175 -6.54 -29.78 2.17
C TYR A 175 -7.95 -29.63 2.76
N GLN A 176 -8.99 -29.66 1.92
CA GLN A 176 -10.39 -29.51 2.33
C GLN A 176 -10.89 -30.70 3.17
N CYS A 177 -10.37 -31.91 2.92
CA CYS A 177 -10.78 -33.14 3.60
C CYS A 177 -9.89 -33.51 4.81
N THR A 178 -8.82 -32.76 5.08
CA THR A 178 -7.90 -33.07 6.19
C THR A 178 -8.22 -32.21 7.42
N PRO A 179 -8.43 -32.81 8.61
CA PRO A 179 -8.65 -32.06 9.83
C PRO A 179 -7.49 -31.12 10.17
N GLN A 180 -7.80 -29.86 10.48
CA GLN A 180 -6.78 -28.90 10.89
C GLN A 180 -6.36 -29.18 12.35
N SER A 181 -5.07 -29.06 12.65
CA SER A 181 -4.53 -29.39 13.97
C SER A 181 -5.11 -28.53 15.11
N THR A 182 -5.51 -27.30 14.78
CA THR A 182 -6.08 -26.30 15.70
C THR A 182 -7.57 -26.51 15.98
N THR A 183 -8.38 -26.75 14.94
CA THR A 183 -9.84 -26.91 15.07
C THR A 183 -10.26 -28.35 15.29
N LYS A 184 -9.42 -29.33 14.92
CA LYS A 184 -9.73 -30.77 14.84
C LYS A 184 -10.82 -31.12 13.81
N GLU A 185 -11.24 -30.15 13.01
CA GLU A 185 -12.32 -30.23 12.03
C GLU A 185 -11.75 -30.02 10.61
N THR A 186 -12.41 -30.55 9.59
CA THR A 186 -12.02 -30.33 8.19
C THR A 186 -12.54 -28.98 7.68
N PRO A 187 -11.82 -28.26 6.79
CA PRO A 187 -12.34 -27.03 6.20
C PRO A 187 -13.67 -27.22 5.46
N PHE A 188 -13.88 -28.38 4.84
CA PHE A 188 -15.13 -28.71 4.16
C PHE A 188 -16.31 -28.78 5.14
N LEU A 189 -16.14 -29.51 6.26
CA LEU A 189 -17.13 -29.62 7.33
C LEU A 189 -17.50 -28.25 7.90
N LEU A 190 -16.52 -27.39 8.16
CA LEU A 190 -16.76 -26.03 8.66
C LEU A 190 -17.53 -25.14 7.67
N THR A 191 -17.46 -25.43 6.37
CA THR A 191 -18.08 -24.63 5.31
C THR A 191 -19.50 -25.10 4.99
N TYR A 192 -19.69 -26.42 4.90
CA TYR A 192 -20.94 -27.02 4.41
C TYR A 192 -21.75 -27.72 5.50
N GLY A 193 -21.18 -27.93 6.69
CA GLY A 193 -21.85 -28.58 7.81
C GLY A 193 -21.88 -30.10 7.73
N ASP A 194 -21.22 -30.70 6.75
CA ASP A 194 -21.10 -32.15 6.59
C ASP A 194 -19.72 -32.54 6.02
N ASP A 195 -19.33 -33.80 6.16
CA ASP A 195 -18.03 -34.28 5.69
C ASP A 195 -17.98 -34.40 4.15
N ALA A 196 -16.80 -34.17 3.58
CA ALA A 196 -16.57 -34.38 2.16
C ALA A 196 -16.51 -35.88 1.84
N MET A 197 -17.17 -36.29 0.76
CA MET A 197 -17.04 -37.64 0.20
C MET A 197 -15.64 -37.84 -0.40
N ILE A 198 -14.81 -38.68 0.20
CA ILE A 198 -13.45 -38.93 -0.29
C ILE A 198 -13.45 -40.01 -1.40
N PRO A 199 -12.44 -40.04 -2.29
CA PRO A 199 -12.43 -40.96 -3.43
C PRO A 199 -12.61 -42.45 -3.07
N VAL A 200 -12.14 -42.88 -1.89
CA VAL A 200 -12.33 -44.25 -1.41
C VAL A 200 -13.80 -44.55 -1.12
N GLU A 201 -14.59 -43.60 -0.63
CA GLU A 201 -16.02 -43.80 -0.36
C GLU A 201 -16.84 -43.84 -1.66
N VAL A 202 -16.34 -43.20 -2.72
CA VAL A 202 -16.92 -43.31 -4.07
C VAL A 202 -16.61 -44.67 -4.69
N GLY A 203 -15.38 -45.17 -4.51
CA GLY A 203 -14.94 -46.47 -5.04
C GLY A 203 -15.46 -47.67 -4.26
N GLU A 204 -15.61 -47.51 -2.94
CA GLU A 204 -16.03 -48.54 -1.99
C GLU A 204 -17.10 -47.94 -1.06
N PRO A 205 -18.38 -47.98 -1.46
CA PRO A 205 -19.47 -47.39 -0.68
C PRO A 205 -19.58 -48.03 0.70
N SER A 206 -19.67 -47.20 1.73
CA SER A 206 -19.92 -47.63 3.11
C SER A 206 -21.28 -47.10 3.60
N PHE A 207 -21.74 -47.54 4.77
CA PHE A 207 -22.99 -47.07 5.38
C PHE A 207 -22.91 -45.68 6.03
N ARG A 208 -21.84 -44.94 5.74
CA ARG A 208 -21.76 -43.52 6.10
C ARG A 208 -22.80 -42.72 5.32
#